data_AF-A0AAW9A7J4-F1
#
_entry.id   AF-A0AAW9A7J4-F1
#
_cell.length_a   1.000
_cell.length_b   1.000
_cell.length_c   1.000
_cell.angle_alpha   90.00
_cell.angle_beta   90.00
_cell.angle_gamma   90.00
#
_symmetry.space_group_name_H-M   'P 1'
#
loop_
_entity.id
_entity.type
_entity.pdbx_description
1 polymer ?
#
loop_
_entity_poly.entity_id
_entity_poly.type
_entity_poly.pdbx_seq_one_letter_code
_entity_poly.pdbx_strand_id
1 'polypeptide(L)'
;MKFHQLLLAGFHEPKKLAAFRLLPIGRVIRFAFFFILLMTLISFSLFVFGDVALFETSPELDDYSKTIGGLLYPMAFVIQFVIATFYVFVRISIFAAIGMLIGKLRKKRVEYRFLWRTTAIAATVPLLITIVLDFFPSAETISSVLSSLIHICYIFVTLKYYPNAPK
;
A
#
# COMPACT_ATOMS: atom_id res chain seq x y z
N MET A 1 -22.10 2.94 0.41
CA MET A 1 -21.23 2.69 1.58
C MET A 1 -20.31 3.88 1.77
N LYS A 2 -20.26 4.39 3.00
CA LYS A 2 -19.46 5.57 3.38
C LYS A 2 -17.97 5.18 3.49
N PHE A 3 -17.06 6.12 3.29
CA PHE A 3 -15.59 5.90 3.33
C PHE A 3 -15.13 5.20 4.63
N HIS A 4 -15.68 5.61 5.77
CA HIS A 4 -15.39 4.99 7.07
C HIS A 4 -15.72 3.49 7.15
N GLN A 5 -16.73 3.02 6.39
CA GLN A 5 -17.09 1.60 6.37
C GLN A 5 -16.05 0.75 5.64
N LEU A 6 -15.33 1.32 4.66
CA LEU A 6 -14.21 0.65 3.98
C LEU A 6 -12.99 0.53 4.90
N LEU A 7 -12.70 1.61 5.63
CA LEU A 7 -11.64 1.65 6.66
C LEU A 7 -11.87 0.60 7.75
N LEU A 8 -13.07 0.59 8.36
CA LEU A 8 -13.39 -0.37 9.43
C LEU A 8 -13.41 -1.82 8.92
N ALA A 9 -13.91 -2.04 7.70
CA ALA A 9 -13.98 -3.38 7.13
C ALA A 9 -12.60 -3.94 6.74
N GLY A 10 -11.62 -3.08 6.47
CA GLY A 10 -10.23 -3.48 6.24
C GLY A 10 -9.59 -4.18 7.45
N PHE A 11 -10.04 -3.87 8.67
CA PHE A 11 -9.45 -4.38 9.91
C PHE A 11 -10.07 -5.66 10.47
N HIS A 12 -11.37 -5.92 10.22
CA HIS A 12 -12.10 -6.85 11.10
C HIS A 12 -12.85 -7.99 10.41
N GLU A 13 -13.12 -7.92 9.10
CA GLU A 13 -14.02 -8.90 8.48
C GLU A 13 -13.54 -9.40 7.11
N PRO A 14 -12.85 -10.56 7.04
CA PRO A 14 -12.45 -11.18 5.77
C PRO A 14 -13.66 -11.50 4.86
N LYS A 15 -14.85 -11.68 5.45
CA LYS A 15 -16.11 -11.81 4.70
C LYS A 15 -16.49 -10.52 3.96
N LYS A 16 -16.31 -9.35 4.57
CA LYS A 16 -16.55 -8.05 3.93
C LYS A 16 -15.51 -7.76 2.84
N LEU A 17 -14.25 -8.11 3.08
CA LEU A 17 -13.19 -8.03 2.06
C LEU A 17 -13.51 -8.85 0.80
N ALA A 18 -14.09 -10.04 0.97
CA ALA A 18 -14.55 -10.85 -0.16
C ALA A 18 -15.73 -10.20 -0.90
N ALA A 19 -16.65 -9.54 -0.19
CA ALA A 19 -17.76 -8.81 -0.81
C ALA A 19 -17.29 -7.60 -1.64
N PHE A 20 -16.16 -6.98 -1.26
CA PHE A 20 -15.63 -5.81 -1.94
C PHE A 20 -15.11 -6.04 -3.35
N ARG A 21 -14.99 -7.30 -3.79
CA ARG A 21 -14.75 -7.63 -5.20
C ARG A 21 -15.78 -7.00 -6.15
N LEU A 22 -17.01 -6.80 -5.67
CA LEU A 22 -18.13 -6.26 -6.44
C LEU A 22 -18.16 -4.73 -6.48
N LEU A 23 -17.26 -4.04 -5.76
CA LEU A 23 -17.19 -2.58 -5.78
C LEU A 23 -16.73 -2.07 -7.16
N PRO A 24 -17.18 -0.87 -7.56
CA PRO A 24 -16.69 -0.23 -8.77
C PRO A 24 -15.23 0.18 -8.58
N ILE A 25 -14.44 0.01 -9.64
CA ILE A 25 -12.99 0.20 -9.60
C ILE A 25 -12.58 1.60 -9.14
N GLY A 26 -13.31 2.64 -9.54
CA GLY A 26 -13.02 4.02 -9.16
C GLY A 26 -13.18 4.30 -7.66
N ARG A 27 -13.95 3.50 -6.90
CA ARG A 27 -13.99 3.61 -5.43
C ARG A 27 -12.75 2.96 -4.79
N VAL A 28 -12.29 1.85 -5.35
CA VAL A 28 -11.11 1.13 -4.88
C VAL A 28 -9.84 1.95 -5.13
N ILE A 29 -9.70 2.51 -6.34
CA ILE A 29 -8.55 3.33 -6.71
C ILE A 29 -8.45 4.57 -5.84
N ARG A 30 -9.56 5.33 -5.66
CA ARG A 30 -9.57 6.51 -4.77
C ARG A 30 -9.14 6.16 -3.34
N PHE A 31 -9.56 5.01 -2.86
CA PHE A 31 -9.19 4.53 -1.53
C PHE A 31 -7.70 4.16 -1.44
N ALA A 32 -7.15 3.45 -2.44
CA ALA A 32 -5.71 3.17 -2.51
C ALA A 32 -4.89 4.47 -2.55
N PHE A 33 -5.27 5.44 -3.39
CA PHE A 33 -4.62 6.74 -3.48
C PHE A 33 -4.63 7.51 -2.15
N PHE A 34 -5.72 7.45 -1.39
CA PHE A 34 -5.77 8.07 -0.08
C PHE A 34 -4.71 7.51 0.88
N PHE A 35 -4.55 6.19 0.93
CA PHE A 35 -3.52 5.55 1.77
C PHE A 35 -2.11 5.83 1.28
N ILE A 36 -1.90 5.83 -0.04
CA ILE A 36 -0.61 6.18 -0.63
C ILE A 36 -0.26 7.62 -0.27
N LEU A 37 -1.19 8.56 -0.42
CA LEU A 37 -0.99 9.95 -0.03
C LEU A 37 -0.65 10.09 1.45
N LEU A 38 -1.38 9.39 2.33
CA LEU A 38 -1.12 9.40 3.77
C LEU A 38 0.29 8.87 4.09
N MET A 39 0.68 7.74 3.48
CA MET A 39 2.02 7.17 3.62
C MET A 39 3.07 8.16 3.12
N THR A 40 2.91 8.72 1.92
CA THR A 40 3.84 9.69 1.35
C THR A 40 3.98 10.94 2.22
N LEU A 41 2.89 11.47 2.79
CA LEU A 41 2.94 12.62 3.69
C LEU A 41 3.76 12.33 4.95
N ILE A 42 3.60 11.13 5.52
CA ILE A 42 4.33 10.72 6.73
C ILE A 42 5.81 10.52 6.40
N SER A 43 6.13 9.71 5.39
CA SER A 43 7.52 9.47 4.99
C SER A 43 8.21 10.76 4.55
N PHE A 44 7.51 11.67 3.86
CA PHE A 44 8.07 12.98 3.49
C PHE A 44 8.31 13.88 4.70
N SER A 45 7.40 13.87 5.69
CA SER A 45 7.60 14.62 6.92
C SER A 45 8.83 14.09 7.67
N LEU A 46 8.98 12.77 7.78
CA LEU A 46 10.17 12.15 8.39
C LEU A 46 11.45 12.51 7.63
N PHE A 47 11.43 12.53 6.30
CA PHE A 47 12.54 13.00 5.47
C PHE A 47 12.88 14.47 5.78
N VAL A 48 11.90 15.37 5.80
CA VAL A 48 12.12 16.80 6.08
C VAL A 48 12.66 17.04 7.49
N PHE A 49 12.26 16.25 8.48
CA PHE A 49 12.74 16.42 9.86
C PHE A 49 14.04 15.65 10.17
N GLY A 50 14.31 14.55 9.46
CA GLY A 50 15.45 13.66 9.70
C GLY A 50 16.68 13.94 8.82
N ASP A 51 16.50 14.31 7.55
CA ASP A 51 17.59 14.43 6.57
C ASP A 51 18.16 15.84 6.42
N VAL A 52 17.64 16.86 7.12
CA VAL A 52 18.27 18.20 7.16
C VAL A 52 19.74 18.09 7.60
N ALA A 53 20.07 17.11 8.45
CA ALA A 53 21.44 16.81 8.86
C ALA A 53 22.34 16.21 7.73
N LEU A 54 21.78 15.54 6.71
CA LEU A 54 22.56 14.96 5.60
C LEU A 54 22.93 16.00 4.53
N PHE A 55 22.05 16.98 4.28
CA PHE A 55 22.35 18.08 3.35
C PHE A 55 23.39 19.05 3.91
N GLU A 56 23.48 19.18 5.24
CA GLU A 56 24.51 19.99 5.91
C GLU A 56 25.90 19.32 5.94
N THR A 57 25.98 18.00 5.76
CA THR A 57 27.22 17.22 5.95
C THR A 57 27.96 16.90 4.65
N SER A 58 27.34 17.12 3.48
CA SER A 58 27.95 16.86 2.18
C SER A 58 28.08 18.16 1.36
N PRO A 59 29.31 18.65 1.11
CA PRO A 59 29.54 19.92 0.40
C PRO A 59 28.92 19.99 -1.00
N GLU A 60 28.82 18.83 -1.68
CA GLU A 60 28.22 18.73 -3.01
C GLU A 60 26.71 18.95 -2.98
N LEU A 61 25.99 18.42 -1.97
CA LEU A 61 24.54 18.56 -1.87
C LEU A 61 24.12 19.95 -1.38
N ASP A 62 24.96 20.63 -0.61
CA ASP A 62 24.76 22.03 -0.21
C ASP A 62 24.77 22.98 -1.43
N ASP A 63 25.66 22.75 -2.39
CA ASP A 63 25.74 23.57 -3.60
C ASP A 63 24.53 23.38 -4.54
N TYR A 64 24.05 22.13 -4.66
CA TYR A 64 22.79 21.85 -5.37
C TYR A 64 21.57 22.43 -4.66
N SER A 65 21.53 22.38 -3.32
CA SER A 65 20.48 23.00 -2.51
C SER A 65 20.42 24.52 -2.70
N LYS A 66 21.59 25.18 -2.76
CA LYS A 66 21.68 26.62 -3.06
C LYS A 66 21.23 26.98 -4.46
N THR A 67 21.47 26.12 -5.45
CA THR A 67 21.11 26.35 -6.86
C THR A 67 19.61 26.17 -7.11
N ILE A 68 19.00 25.12 -6.55
CA ILE A 68 17.57 24.79 -6.74
C ILE A 68 16.69 25.52 -5.70
N GLY A 69 17.26 25.89 -4.56
CA GLY A 69 16.57 26.55 -3.46
C GLY A 69 15.42 25.73 -2.90
N GLY A 70 14.41 26.42 -2.35
CA GLY A 70 13.23 25.79 -1.75
C GLY A 70 12.33 24.99 -2.71
N LEU A 71 12.59 25.03 -4.03
CA LEU A 71 11.84 24.25 -5.03
C LEU A 71 12.13 22.75 -4.93
N LEU A 72 13.25 22.37 -4.29
CA LEU A 72 13.65 20.98 -4.09
C LEU A 72 12.58 20.17 -3.34
N TYR A 73 12.01 20.72 -2.27
CA TYR A 73 11.03 20.04 -1.42
C TYR A 73 9.71 19.67 -2.14
N PRO A 74 8.99 20.61 -2.81
CA PRO A 74 7.79 20.25 -3.53
C PRO A 74 8.07 19.29 -4.71
N MET A 75 9.22 19.43 -5.37
CA MET A 75 9.64 18.49 -6.41
C MET A 75 9.88 17.08 -5.85
N ALA A 76 10.63 16.97 -4.75
CA ALA A 76 10.88 15.71 -4.06
C ALA A 76 9.58 15.06 -3.59
N PHE A 77 8.64 15.83 -3.05
CA PHE A 77 7.32 15.33 -2.65
C PHE A 77 6.55 14.72 -3.83
N VAL A 78 6.49 15.42 -4.97
CA VAL A 78 5.79 14.93 -6.17
C VAL A 78 6.44 13.66 -6.71
N ILE A 79 7.77 13.63 -6.81
CA ILE A 79 8.52 12.45 -7.26
C ILE A 79 8.28 11.28 -6.31
N GLN A 80 8.40 11.49 -5.00
CA GLN A 80 8.14 10.48 -3.98
C GLN A 80 6.71 9.94 -4.09
N PHE A 81 5.72 10.80 -4.28
CA PHE A 81 4.33 10.39 -4.44
C PHE A 81 4.11 9.51 -5.67
N VAL A 82 4.71 9.86 -6.81
CA VAL A 82 4.62 9.09 -8.06
C VAL A 82 5.28 7.72 -7.89
N ILE A 83 6.49 7.68 -7.31
CA ILE A 83 7.23 6.43 -7.05
C ILE A 83 6.45 5.55 -6.08
N ALA A 84 5.94 6.11 -4.98
CA ALA A 84 5.15 5.38 -3.99
C ALA A 84 3.87 4.81 -4.61
N THR A 85 3.18 5.58 -5.45
CA THR A 85 1.99 5.12 -6.18
C THR A 85 2.33 3.93 -7.06
N PHE A 86 3.38 4.05 -7.89
CA PHE A 86 3.81 2.98 -8.78
C PHE A 86 4.15 1.71 -7.99
N TYR A 87 4.97 1.85 -6.94
CA TYR A 87 5.39 0.74 -6.09
C TYR A 87 4.20 0.01 -5.44
N VAL A 88 3.27 0.75 -4.83
CA VAL A 88 2.09 0.16 -4.17
C VAL A 88 1.18 -0.54 -5.20
N PHE A 89 1.00 0.02 -6.39
CA PHE A 89 0.19 -0.59 -7.44
C PHE A 89 0.82 -1.88 -7.98
N VAL A 90 2.13 -1.89 -8.21
CA VAL A 90 2.88 -3.10 -8.58
C VAL A 90 2.72 -4.17 -7.51
N ARG A 91 2.92 -3.79 -6.24
CA ARG A 91 2.78 -4.68 -5.08
C ARG A 91 1.38 -5.30 -4.98
N ILE A 92 0.32 -4.50 -5.08
CA ILE A 92 -1.08 -4.98 -5.13
C ILE A 92 -1.27 -5.97 -6.30
N SER A 93 -0.71 -5.67 -7.46
CA SER A 93 -0.85 -6.48 -8.66
C SER A 93 -0.16 -7.84 -8.54
N ILE A 94 1.02 -7.88 -7.94
CA ILE A 94 1.76 -9.12 -7.61
C ILE A 94 0.97 -9.95 -6.59
N PHE A 95 0.49 -9.34 -5.50
CA PHE A 95 -0.28 -10.06 -4.49
C PHE A 95 -1.62 -10.58 -5.02
N ALA A 96 -2.27 -9.85 -5.93
CA ALA A 96 -3.44 -10.34 -6.64
C ALA A 96 -3.11 -11.54 -7.54
N ALA A 97 -1.97 -11.53 -8.23
CA ALA A 97 -1.52 -12.70 -9.00
C ALA A 97 -1.29 -13.92 -8.11
N ILE A 98 -0.61 -13.75 -6.97
CA ILE A 98 -0.40 -14.80 -5.96
C ILE A 98 -1.74 -15.33 -5.43
N GLY A 99 -2.67 -14.44 -5.09
CA GLY A 99 -3.99 -14.84 -4.63
C GLY A 99 -4.78 -15.63 -5.69
N MET A 100 -4.53 -15.40 -6.98
CA MET A 100 -5.18 -16.15 -8.05
C MET A 100 -4.69 -17.59 -8.07
N LEU A 101 -3.36 -17.78 -7.92
CA LEU A 101 -2.76 -19.11 -7.80
C LEU A 101 -3.37 -19.86 -6.60
N ILE A 102 -3.41 -19.23 -5.42
CA ILE A 102 -4.01 -19.81 -4.21
C ILE A 102 -5.49 -20.15 -4.42
N GLY A 103 -6.25 -19.25 -5.05
CA GLY A 103 -7.68 -19.42 -5.31
C GLY A 103 -7.97 -20.59 -6.26
N LYS A 104 -7.16 -20.74 -7.32
CA LYS A 104 -7.24 -21.87 -8.26
C LYS A 104 -6.94 -23.20 -7.57
N LEU A 105 -5.88 -23.26 -6.75
CA LEU A 105 -5.54 -24.44 -5.95
C LEU A 105 -6.67 -24.84 -4.99
N ARG A 106 -7.44 -23.87 -4.49
CA ARG A 106 -8.59 -24.07 -3.60
C ARG A 106 -9.93 -24.28 -4.32
N LYS A 107 -9.94 -24.46 -5.64
CA LYS A 107 -11.16 -24.63 -6.45
C LYS A 107 -12.19 -23.51 -6.21
N LYS A 108 -11.73 -22.27 -6.07
CA LYS A 108 -12.57 -21.06 -5.93
C LYS A 108 -12.73 -20.36 -7.28
N ARG A 109 -13.89 -19.73 -7.53
CA ARG A 109 -14.09 -18.85 -8.69
C ARG A 109 -13.33 -17.56 -8.46
N VAL A 110 -12.14 -17.47 -9.03
CA VAL A 110 -11.28 -16.28 -8.95
C VAL A 110 -11.06 -15.71 -10.35
N GLU A 111 -11.22 -14.39 -10.46
CA GLU A 111 -10.86 -13.62 -11.63
C GLU A 111 -9.91 -12.51 -11.19
N TYR A 112 -8.92 -12.18 -12.02
CA TYR A 112 -7.90 -11.18 -11.69
C TYR A 112 -8.52 -9.83 -11.30
N ARG A 113 -9.48 -9.34 -12.08
CA ARG A 113 -10.15 -8.05 -11.85
C ARG A 113 -10.84 -7.94 -10.49
N PHE A 114 -11.42 -9.05 -10.01
CA PHE A 114 -12.12 -9.11 -8.74
C PHE A 114 -11.14 -9.23 -7.58
N LEU A 115 -10.11 -10.03 -7.78
CA LEU A 115 -9.09 -10.26 -6.78
C LEU A 115 -8.21 -9.02 -6.58
N TRP A 116 -7.85 -8.30 -7.64
CA TRP A 116 -7.12 -7.03 -7.56
C TRP A 116 -7.86 -6.02 -6.68
N ARG A 117 -9.19 -5.91 -6.83
CA ARG A 117 -10.03 -5.02 -5.99
C ARG A 117 -10.00 -5.43 -4.52
N THR A 118 -10.12 -6.73 -4.24
CA THR A 118 -10.02 -7.26 -2.87
C THR A 118 -8.62 -7.03 -2.29
N THR A 119 -7.56 -7.30 -3.05
CA THR A 119 -6.17 -7.13 -2.65
C THR A 119 -5.83 -5.67 -2.36
N ALA A 120 -6.33 -4.74 -3.17
CA ALA A 120 -6.14 -3.31 -2.98
C ALA A 120 -6.76 -2.82 -1.67
N ILE A 121 -7.94 -3.35 -1.28
CA ILE A 121 -8.56 -2.99 -0.01
C ILE A 121 -7.87 -3.72 1.15
N ALA A 122 -7.45 -4.97 0.97
CA ALA A 122 -6.66 -5.70 1.97
C ALA A 122 -5.28 -5.07 2.22
N ALA A 123 -4.78 -4.20 1.32
CA ALA A 123 -3.53 -3.48 1.50
C ALA A 123 -3.59 -2.45 2.64
N THR A 124 -4.77 -2.08 3.14
CA THR A 124 -4.91 -1.10 4.24
C THR A 124 -4.12 -1.46 5.47
N VAL A 125 -4.24 -2.70 5.94
CA VAL A 125 -3.61 -3.14 7.19
C VAL A 125 -2.09 -3.21 7.02
N PRO A 126 -1.55 -3.85 5.96
CA PRO A 126 -0.13 -3.77 5.65
C PRO A 126 0.41 -2.34 5.54
N LEU A 127 -0.31 -1.43 4.87
CA LEU A 127 0.13 -0.04 4.72
C LEU A 127 0.16 0.72 6.04
N LEU A 128 -0.83 0.51 6.92
CA LEU A 128 -0.83 1.12 8.25
C LEU A 128 0.31 0.60 9.12
N ILE A 129 0.64 -0.68 9.01
CA ILE A 129 1.79 -1.27 9.71
C ILE A 129 3.09 -0.67 9.18
N THR A 130 3.23 -0.54 7.85
CA THR A 130 4.39 0.14 7.24
C THR A 130 4.51 1.57 7.78
N ILE A 131 3.43 2.35 7.74
CA ILE A 131 3.40 3.72 8.26
C ILE A 131 3.87 3.81 9.73
N VAL A 132 3.43 2.88 10.60
CA VAL A 132 3.83 2.87 12.01
C VAL A 132 5.30 2.47 12.18
N LEU A 133 5.79 1.55 11.35
CA LEU A 133 7.17 1.06 11.42
C LEU A 133 8.18 1.99 10.74
N ASP A 134 7.74 2.87 9.84
CA ASP A 134 8.60 3.89 9.20
C ASP A 134 9.20 4.87 10.22
N PHE A 135 8.60 5.00 11.42
CA PHE A 135 9.18 5.77 12.53
C PHE A 135 10.46 5.13 13.11
N PHE A 136 10.77 3.88 12.75
CA PHE A 136 11.93 3.13 13.22
C PHE A 136 12.84 2.78 12.04
N PRO A 137 13.83 3.62 11.69
CA PRO A 137 14.67 3.42 10.50
C PRO A 137 15.39 2.06 10.48
N SER A 138 15.79 1.53 11.65
CA SER A 138 16.45 0.22 11.78
C SER A 138 15.53 -0.97 11.49
N ALA A 139 14.22 -0.75 11.40
CA ALA A 139 13.22 -1.79 11.19
C ALA A 139 12.71 -1.88 9.74
N GLU A 140 13.28 -1.15 8.78
CA GLU A 140 12.78 -1.10 7.39
C GLU A 140 12.59 -2.50 6.76
N THR A 141 13.63 -3.35 6.83
CA THR A 141 13.57 -4.73 6.31
C THR A 141 12.49 -5.55 7.00
N ILE A 142 12.38 -5.42 8.32
CA ILE A 142 11.38 -6.14 9.13
C ILE A 142 9.96 -5.65 8.78
N SER A 143 9.78 -4.34 8.59
CA SER A 143 8.53 -3.71 8.19
C SER A 143 8.03 -4.23 6.84
N SER A 144 8.91 -4.28 5.85
CA SER A 144 8.59 -4.78 4.50
C SER A 144 8.18 -6.25 4.51
N VAL A 145 8.96 -7.09 5.21
CA VAL A 145 8.68 -8.54 5.33
C VAL A 145 7.37 -8.79 6.08
N LEU A 146 7.19 -8.15 7.24
CA LEU A 146 5.99 -8.31 8.06
C LEU A 146 4.73 -7.85 7.32
N SER A 147 4.78 -6.68 6.69
CA SER A 147 3.67 -6.13 5.92
C SER A 147 3.29 -7.06 4.75
N SER A 148 4.26 -7.66 4.09
CA SER A 148 4.04 -8.61 3.00
C SER A 148 3.40 -9.92 3.48
N LEU A 149 3.88 -10.48 4.59
CA LEU A 149 3.31 -11.68 5.21
C LEU A 149 1.85 -11.47 5.63
N ILE A 150 1.57 -10.32 6.24
CA ILE A 150 0.21 -9.95 6.65
C ILE A 150 -0.68 -9.81 5.42
N HIS A 151 -0.20 -9.18 4.33
CA HIS A 151 -0.97 -9.03 3.11
C HIS A 151 -1.37 -10.40 2.51
N ILE A 152 -0.41 -11.33 2.42
CA ILE A 152 -0.68 -12.70 1.94
C ILE A 152 -1.67 -13.41 2.87
N CYS A 153 -1.52 -13.30 4.18
CA CYS A 153 -2.42 -13.91 5.16
C CYS A 153 -3.86 -13.40 4.97
N TYR A 154 -4.04 -12.10 4.80
CA TYR A 154 -5.35 -11.49 4.55
C TYR A 154 -6.00 -12.03 3.28
N ILE A 155 -5.24 -12.14 2.19
CA ILE A 155 -5.74 -12.71 0.92
C ILE A 155 -6.14 -14.17 1.13
N PHE A 156 -5.28 -14.96 1.78
CA PHE A 156 -5.51 -16.37 2.04
C PHE A 156 -6.78 -16.63 2.87
N VAL A 157 -7.03 -15.83 3.90
CA VAL A 157 -8.25 -15.91 4.72
C VAL A 157 -9.46 -15.44 3.92
N THR A 158 -9.36 -14.35 3.18
CA THR A 158 -10.45 -13.79 2.38
C THR A 158 -10.94 -14.75 1.30
N LEU A 159 -10.03 -15.49 0.66
CA LEU A 159 -10.37 -16.49 -0.36
C LEU A 159 -11.27 -17.63 0.17
N LYS A 160 -11.32 -17.88 1.48
CA LYS A 160 -12.25 -18.88 2.07
C LYS A 160 -13.71 -18.51 1.77
N TYR A 161 -14.02 -17.21 1.71
CA TYR A 161 -15.36 -16.68 1.49
C TYR A 161 -15.70 -16.46 0.01
N TYR A 162 -14.78 -16.76 -0.91
CA TYR A 162 -15.09 -16.74 -2.34
C TYR A 162 -15.98 -17.93 -2.71
N PRO A 163 -16.87 -17.78 -3.72
CA PRO A 163 -17.73 -18.85 -4.20
C PRO A 163 -16.90 -19.97 -4.82
N ASN A 164 -17.38 -21.21 -4.68
CA ASN A 164 -16.73 -22.39 -5.23
C ASN A 164 -16.83 -22.39 -6.76
N ALA A 165 -15.78 -22.88 -7.43
CA ALA A 165 -15.77 -23.14 -8.86
C ALA A 165 -16.96 -24.04 -9.25
N PRO A 166 -17.57 -23.86 -10.43
CA PRO A 166 -18.44 -24.91 -10.96
C PRO A 166 -17.63 -26.21 -11.00
N LYS A 167 -18.26 -27.33 -10.62
CA LYS A 167 -17.65 -28.66 -10.76
C LYS A 167 -17.35 -28.95 -12.23
#